data_AF-A0A0F9S0W4-F1
#
_entry.id   AF-A0A0F9S0W4-F1
#
_cell.length_a   1.000
_cell.length_b   1.000
_cell.length_c   1.000
_cell.angle_alpha   90.00
_cell.angle_beta   90.00
_cell.angle_gamma   90.00
#
_symmetry.space_group_name_H-M   'P 1'
#
loop_
_entity.id
_entity.type
_entity.pdbx_description
1 polymer ?
#
loop_
_entity_poly.entity_id
_entity_poly.type
_entity_poly.pdbx_seq_one_letter_code
_entity_poly.pdbx_strand_id
1 'polypeptide(L)'
;MVTADTTTQYRPLNKLVHLQAVLERGRISAGNQRLGIDDLTVGIMYDAVTSTLAKLEQETKDLMAQEVKQHPAWYWMEKVKGIGPQTASLMLAYLLPPIPEKGPSSWYKAAGLYAIPVEGKNGPESRMPRYQHLKSGEKATWHPRLRRNLYVVGTSLMRAGGFYYDFYIQAKEAYTNKHPDWKGRNHAVAFWKMVKLFLAHLYEVWAQAEGVEVRGPYPMEILGHVKIEVPWEGG
;
A
#
# COMPACT_ATOMS: atom_id res chain seq x y z
N MET A 1 0.66 3.67 -35.57
CA MET A 1 1.08 4.64 -34.55
C MET A 1 1.67 3.85 -33.40
N VAL A 2 2.95 4.07 -33.11
CA VAL A 2 3.68 3.36 -32.05
C VAL A 2 3.06 3.75 -30.73
N THR A 3 2.46 2.78 -30.03
CA THR A 3 1.96 2.92 -28.66
C THR A 3 3.12 3.39 -27.80
N ALA A 4 3.05 4.63 -27.31
CA ALA A 4 3.97 5.08 -26.27
C ALA A 4 3.94 4.03 -25.15
N ASP A 5 5.12 3.53 -24.80
CA ASP A 5 5.33 2.51 -23.78
C ASP A 5 4.63 2.95 -22.48
N THR A 6 3.47 2.37 -22.19
CA THR A 6 2.63 2.67 -21.02
C THR A 6 3.41 2.50 -19.71
N THR A 7 4.50 1.72 -19.75
CA THR A 7 5.47 1.52 -18.67
C THR A 7 6.31 2.76 -18.34
N THR A 8 6.41 3.73 -19.26
CA THR A 8 7.21 4.96 -19.09
C THR A 8 6.36 6.12 -18.58
N GLN A 9 5.04 6.12 -18.85
CA GLN A 9 4.12 7.20 -18.52
C GLN A 9 3.87 7.37 -17.00
N TYR A 10 4.00 6.31 -16.20
CA TYR A 10 3.73 6.36 -14.75
C TYR A 10 4.96 6.52 -13.84
N ARG A 11 6.14 6.79 -14.41
CA ARG A 11 7.39 6.94 -13.64
C ARG A 11 7.59 8.26 -12.85
N PRO A 12 6.86 9.38 -13.08
CA PRO A 12 7.04 10.59 -12.27
C PRO A 12 6.79 10.34 -10.78
N LEU A 13 5.72 9.61 -10.46
CA LEU A 13 5.29 9.34 -9.08
C LEU A 13 6.34 8.58 -8.27
N ASN A 14 7.03 7.62 -8.90
CA ASN A 14 8.14 6.92 -8.26
C ASN A 14 9.27 7.89 -7.89
N LYS A 15 9.68 8.76 -8.83
CA LYS A 15 10.75 9.74 -8.57
C LYS A 15 10.37 10.72 -7.47
N LEU A 16 9.13 11.19 -7.45
CA LEU A 16 8.61 12.07 -6.41
C LEU A 16 8.57 11.40 -5.03
N VAL A 17 8.11 10.14 -4.93
CA VAL A 17 8.15 9.36 -3.68
C VAL A 17 9.59 9.11 -3.18
N HIS A 18 10.53 8.93 -4.11
CA HIS A 18 11.94 8.82 -3.77
C HIS A 18 12.49 10.15 -3.24
N LEU A 19 12.17 11.27 -3.89
CA LEU A 19 12.56 12.62 -3.47
C LEU A 19 11.98 12.96 -2.10
N GLN A 20 10.69 12.71 -1.87
CA GLN A 20 10.04 12.88 -0.56
C GLN A 20 10.82 12.16 0.54
N ALA A 21 11.18 10.89 0.31
CA ALA A 21 11.92 10.11 1.31
C ALA A 21 13.34 10.65 1.58
N VAL A 22 13.97 11.32 0.62
CA VAL A 22 15.26 11.99 0.81
C VAL A 22 15.07 13.24 1.67
N LEU A 23 14.10 14.08 1.34
CA LEU A 23 13.79 15.32 2.07
C LEU A 23 13.38 15.04 3.52
N GLU A 24 12.49 14.06 3.75
CA GLU A 24 12.06 13.64 5.08
C GLU A 24 13.25 13.19 5.94
N ARG A 25 14.15 12.37 5.37
CA ARG A 25 15.36 11.92 6.10
C ARG A 25 16.29 13.08 6.41
N GLY A 26 16.52 13.97 5.45
CA GLY A 26 17.34 15.16 5.65
C GLY A 26 16.79 16.04 6.77
N ARG A 27 15.47 16.31 6.74
CA ARG A 27 14.80 17.13 7.75
C ARG A 27 14.87 16.50 9.14
N ILE A 28 14.62 15.19 9.25
CA ILE A 28 14.71 14.47 10.53
C ILE A 28 16.15 14.48 11.05
N SER A 29 17.14 14.26 10.18
CA SER A 29 18.56 14.30 10.56
C SER A 29 18.97 15.69 11.06
N ALA A 30 18.59 16.75 10.35
CA ALA A 30 18.89 18.13 10.74
C ALA A 30 18.21 18.48 12.07
N GLY A 31 16.93 18.11 12.24
CA GLY A 31 16.21 18.34 13.49
C GLY A 31 16.81 17.59 14.68
N ASN A 32 17.28 16.35 14.48
CA ASN A 32 17.95 15.60 15.55
C ASN A 32 19.31 16.21 15.91
N GLN A 33 20.08 16.68 14.93
CA GLN A 33 21.37 17.36 15.18
C GLN A 33 21.16 18.69 15.92
N ARG A 34 20.12 19.44 15.57
CA ARG A 34 19.73 20.69 16.23
C ARG A 34 19.55 20.55 17.75
N LEU A 35 19.08 19.39 18.23
CA LEU A 35 18.88 19.12 19.65
C LEU A 35 20.19 19.01 20.44
N GLY A 36 21.31 18.72 19.78
CA GLY A 36 22.64 18.61 20.40
C GLY A 36 23.51 19.85 20.27
N ILE A 37 22.95 20.98 19.84
CA ILE A 37 23.67 22.23 19.59
C ILE A 37 23.26 23.27 20.62
N ASP A 38 24.20 23.64 21.50
CA ASP A 38 24.02 24.67 22.52
C ASP A 38 24.31 26.09 21.99
N ASP A 39 25.10 26.19 20.90
CA ASP A 39 25.39 27.47 20.25
C ASP A 39 24.14 28.03 19.58
N LEU A 40 23.70 29.20 20.05
CA LEU A 40 22.49 29.86 19.56
C LEU A 40 22.56 30.21 18.07
N THR A 41 23.70 30.67 17.58
CA THR A 41 23.87 31.10 16.19
C THR A 41 23.77 29.90 15.26
N VAL A 42 24.48 28.83 15.59
CA VAL A 42 24.42 27.57 14.84
C VAL A 42 23.01 26.97 14.94
N GLY A 43 22.36 27.05 16.10
CA GLY A 43 20.97 26.64 16.28
C GLY A 43 20.01 27.32 15.31
N ILE A 44 20.09 28.65 15.18
CA ILE A 44 19.27 29.44 14.23
C ILE A 44 19.52 28.98 12.78
N MET A 45 20.77 28.69 12.41
CA MET A 45 21.09 28.19 11.07
C MET A 45 20.44 26.83 10.80
N TYR A 46 20.49 25.91 11.76
CA TYR A 46 19.83 24.61 11.66
C TYR A 46 18.30 24.72 11.58
N ASP A 47 17.71 25.64 12.33
CA ASP A 47 16.28 25.92 12.29
C ASP A 47 15.86 26.45 10.90
N ALA A 48 16.65 27.35 10.32
CA ALA A 48 16.43 27.86 8.95
C ALA A 48 16.52 26.76 7.88
N VAL A 49 17.53 25.88 7.97
CA VAL A 49 17.68 24.72 7.07
C VAL A 49 16.51 23.75 7.22
N THR A 50 16.13 23.43 8.46
CA THR A 50 15.01 22.51 8.75
C THR A 50 13.69 23.06 8.21
N SER A 51 13.45 24.37 8.35
CA SER A 51 12.29 25.05 7.77
C SER A 51 12.28 24.98 6.23
N THR A 52 13.45 25.18 5.60
CA THR A 52 13.57 25.08 4.13
C THR A 52 13.29 23.66 3.65
N LEU A 53 13.83 22.64 4.32
CA LEU A 53 13.56 21.23 4.01
C LEU A 53 12.07 20.89 4.19
N ALA A 54 11.42 21.43 5.21
CA ALA A 54 9.98 21.24 5.42
C ALA A 54 9.13 21.84 4.28
N LYS A 55 9.51 23.01 3.75
CA LYS A 55 8.85 23.62 2.58
C LYS A 55 8.98 22.74 1.33
N LEU A 56 10.20 22.30 1.02
CA LEU A 56 10.44 21.41 -0.12
C LEU A 56 9.71 20.06 0.02
N GLU A 57 9.63 19.52 1.25
CA GLU A 57 8.86 18.31 1.56
C GLU A 57 7.38 18.52 1.25
N GLN A 58 6.81 19.67 1.63
CA GLN A 58 5.41 20.02 1.35
C GLN A 58 5.17 20.19 -0.16
N GLU A 59 6.02 20.94 -0.87
CA GLU A 59 5.91 21.11 -2.32
C GLU A 59 5.96 19.74 -3.04
N THR A 60 6.83 18.83 -2.59
CA THR A 60 6.90 17.48 -3.16
C THR A 60 5.61 16.70 -2.91
N LYS A 61 4.98 16.83 -1.73
CA LYS A 61 3.68 16.19 -1.44
C LYS A 61 2.57 16.75 -2.31
N ASP A 62 2.59 18.05 -2.57
CA ASP A 62 1.59 18.70 -3.43
C ASP A 62 1.72 18.22 -4.88
N LEU A 63 2.95 18.11 -5.40
CA LEU A 63 3.21 17.50 -6.71
C LEU A 63 2.76 16.04 -6.77
N MET A 64 3.06 15.24 -5.75
CA MET A 64 2.56 13.86 -5.67
C MET A 64 1.03 13.80 -5.71
N ALA A 65 0.36 14.72 -5.00
CA ALA A 65 -1.09 14.80 -4.99
C ALA A 65 -1.67 15.24 -6.36
N GLN A 66 -0.99 16.09 -7.11
CA GLN A 66 -1.39 16.47 -8.46
C GLN A 66 -1.24 15.30 -9.45
N GLU A 67 -0.13 14.56 -9.36
CA GLU A 67 0.14 13.39 -10.21
C GLU A 67 -0.84 12.26 -9.93
N VAL A 68 -1.09 11.93 -8.66
CA VAL A 68 -1.96 10.80 -8.31
C VAL A 68 -3.43 11.06 -8.66
N LYS A 69 -3.86 12.32 -8.70
CA LYS A 69 -5.21 12.71 -9.14
C LYS A 69 -5.47 12.45 -10.62
N GLN A 70 -4.41 12.39 -11.43
CA GLN A 70 -4.48 12.05 -12.85
C GLN A 70 -4.51 10.53 -13.09
N HIS A 71 -4.32 9.72 -12.04
CA HIS A 71 -4.29 8.28 -12.15
C HIS A 71 -5.67 7.71 -12.53
N PRO A 72 -5.77 6.71 -13.43
CA PRO A 72 -7.06 6.16 -13.89
C PRO A 72 -7.96 5.67 -12.75
N ALA A 73 -7.39 5.08 -11.71
CA ALA A 73 -8.12 4.59 -10.54
C ALA A 73 -8.42 5.67 -9.46
N TRP A 74 -8.06 6.95 -9.67
CA TRP A 74 -8.21 8.00 -8.65
C TRP A 74 -9.66 8.24 -8.23
N TYR A 75 -10.59 8.26 -9.19
CA TYR A 75 -12.03 8.49 -8.95
C TYR A 75 -12.64 7.53 -7.93
N TRP A 76 -12.06 6.33 -7.79
CA TRP A 76 -12.46 5.34 -6.81
C TRP A 76 -11.66 5.49 -5.52
N MET A 77 -10.34 5.65 -5.62
CA MET A 77 -9.46 5.78 -4.44
C MET A 77 -9.84 6.96 -3.55
N GLU A 78 -10.24 8.09 -4.13
CA GLU A 78 -10.63 9.28 -3.35
C GLU A 78 -11.90 9.06 -2.50
N LYS A 79 -12.72 8.09 -2.87
CA LYS A 79 -13.94 7.72 -2.14
C LYS A 79 -13.68 6.72 -1.02
N VAL A 80 -12.50 6.07 -1.01
CA VAL A 80 -12.15 5.11 0.03
C VAL A 80 -11.72 5.85 1.29
N LYS A 81 -12.53 5.76 2.35
CA LYS A 81 -12.19 6.32 3.67
C LYS A 81 -10.81 5.81 4.13
N GLY A 82 -9.92 6.74 4.46
CA GLY A 82 -8.55 6.44 4.87
C GLY A 82 -7.53 6.41 3.73
N ILE A 83 -7.93 6.61 2.47
CA ILE A 83 -7.00 6.76 1.36
C ILE A 83 -6.95 8.23 0.94
N GLY A 84 -5.82 8.88 1.26
CA GLY A 84 -5.51 10.22 0.78
C GLY A 84 -4.51 10.21 -0.38
N PRO A 85 -4.30 11.35 -1.06
CA PRO A 85 -3.37 11.46 -2.19
C PRO A 85 -1.96 10.97 -1.87
N GLN A 86 -1.43 11.31 -0.68
CA GLN A 86 -0.10 10.89 -0.27
C GLN A 86 0.00 9.36 -0.10
N THR A 87 -0.93 8.75 0.61
CA THR A 87 -0.96 7.29 0.84
C THR A 87 -1.14 6.53 -0.48
N ALA A 88 -2.02 7.01 -1.35
CA ALA A 88 -2.21 6.47 -2.69
C ALA A 88 -0.92 6.58 -3.51
N SER A 89 -0.24 7.73 -3.47
CA SER A 89 1.01 7.97 -4.18
C SER A 89 2.11 7.00 -3.78
N LEU A 90 2.27 6.78 -2.47
CA LEU A 90 3.26 5.85 -1.92
C LEU A 90 3.06 4.42 -2.44
N MET A 91 1.82 3.98 -2.55
CA MET A 91 1.49 2.66 -3.08
C MET A 91 1.68 2.59 -4.60
N LEU A 92 1.06 3.50 -5.34
CA LEU A 92 1.02 3.48 -6.81
C LEU A 92 2.41 3.67 -7.43
N ALA A 93 3.31 4.37 -6.74
CA ALA A 93 4.72 4.50 -7.15
C ALA A 93 5.46 3.18 -7.38
N TYR A 94 4.98 2.06 -6.81
CA TYR A 94 5.60 0.74 -6.92
C TYR A 94 4.67 -0.35 -7.48
N LEU A 95 3.40 -0.02 -7.74
CA LEU A 95 2.50 -0.94 -8.43
C LEU A 95 2.65 -0.74 -9.94
N LEU A 96 2.59 -1.85 -10.66
CA LEU A 96 2.49 -1.83 -12.11
C LEU A 96 1.02 -1.89 -12.52
N PRO A 97 0.66 -1.33 -13.69
CA PRO A 97 -0.67 -1.48 -14.24
C PRO A 97 -1.13 -2.94 -14.29
N PRO A 98 -2.43 -3.21 -14.16
CA PRO A 98 -3.01 -4.53 -14.36
C PRO A 98 -2.55 -5.15 -15.69
N ILE A 99 -2.26 -6.44 -15.67
CA ILE A 99 -1.77 -7.18 -16.83
C ILE A 99 -2.89 -8.16 -17.21
N PRO A 100 -3.38 -8.20 -18.47
CA PRO A 100 -4.55 -8.97 -18.87
C PRO A 100 -4.53 -10.44 -18.42
N GLU A 101 -3.37 -11.10 -18.52
CA GLU A 101 -3.24 -12.53 -18.20
C GLU A 101 -3.03 -12.80 -16.70
N LYS A 102 -3.01 -11.76 -15.88
CA LYS A 102 -2.79 -11.83 -14.43
C LYS A 102 -4.03 -11.36 -13.68
N GLY A 103 -4.06 -11.68 -12.40
CA GLY A 103 -5.04 -11.14 -11.46
C GLY A 103 -4.34 -10.42 -10.29
N PRO A 104 -5.09 -10.01 -9.27
CA PRO A 104 -4.56 -9.30 -8.11
C PRO A 104 -3.51 -10.11 -7.32
N SER A 105 -3.47 -11.44 -7.52
CA SER A 105 -2.41 -12.31 -6.99
C SER A 105 -1.00 -11.92 -7.44
N SER A 106 -0.86 -11.28 -8.61
CA SER A 106 0.41 -10.73 -9.10
C SER A 106 0.92 -9.61 -8.20
N TRP A 107 0.06 -8.67 -7.80
CA TRP A 107 0.37 -7.62 -6.84
C TRP A 107 0.64 -8.20 -5.44
N TYR A 108 -0.09 -9.24 -5.02
CA TYR A 108 0.22 -9.91 -3.75
C TYR A 108 1.62 -10.52 -3.75
N LYS A 109 2.05 -11.11 -4.86
CA LYS A 109 3.40 -11.65 -5.00
C LYS A 109 4.45 -10.53 -4.95
N ALA A 110 4.24 -9.45 -5.71
CA ALA A 110 5.13 -8.28 -5.72
C ALA A 110 5.27 -7.63 -4.34
N ALA A 111 4.17 -7.56 -3.56
CA ALA A 111 4.12 -7.00 -2.23
C ALA A 111 4.59 -7.95 -1.10
N GLY A 112 4.91 -9.20 -1.43
CA GLY A 112 5.30 -10.19 -0.43
C GLY A 112 4.13 -10.66 0.47
N LEU A 113 2.90 -10.58 -0.04
CA LEU A 113 1.67 -10.98 0.65
C LEU A 113 1.18 -12.38 0.23
N TYR A 114 1.72 -12.93 -0.86
CA TYR A 114 1.41 -14.27 -1.32
C TYR A 114 1.99 -15.34 -0.38
N ALA A 115 1.29 -16.45 -0.19
CA ALA A 115 1.81 -17.58 0.58
C ALA A 115 2.82 -18.33 -0.30
N ILE A 116 4.06 -18.48 0.18
CA ILE A 116 5.04 -19.34 -0.48
C ILE A 116 4.69 -20.78 -0.10
N PRO A 117 4.41 -21.68 -1.05
CA PRO A 117 4.23 -23.09 -0.73
C PRO A 117 5.53 -23.63 -0.14
N VAL A 118 5.46 -24.26 1.03
CA VAL A 118 6.58 -25.01 1.59
C VAL A 118 6.75 -26.28 0.77
N GLU A 119 7.95 -26.51 0.23
CA GLU A 119 8.29 -27.70 -0.54
C GLU A 119 7.99 -28.97 0.29
N GLY A 120 7.24 -29.91 -0.29
CA GLY A 120 6.84 -31.17 0.37
C GLY A 120 5.58 -31.10 1.24
N LYS A 121 4.86 -29.98 1.32
CA LYS A 121 3.56 -29.89 2.02
C LYS A 121 2.42 -29.53 1.06
N ASN A 122 1.32 -30.28 1.13
CA ASN A 122 0.07 -30.04 0.37
C ASN A 122 -1.06 -29.60 1.32
N GLY A 123 -2.11 -28.94 0.79
CA GLY A 123 -3.26 -28.51 1.59
C GLY A 123 -3.05 -27.22 2.40
N PRO A 124 -3.91 -26.90 3.39
CA PRO A 124 -3.81 -25.69 4.23
C PRO A 124 -2.45 -25.57 4.97
N GLU A 125 -1.78 -26.70 5.19
CA GLU A 125 -0.49 -26.86 5.84
C GLU A 125 0.72 -26.49 4.95
N SER A 126 0.50 -26.45 3.63
CA SER A 126 1.47 -25.88 2.66
C SER A 126 1.66 -24.37 2.82
N ARG A 127 0.72 -23.71 3.51
CA ARG A 127 0.71 -22.26 3.73
C ARG A 127 1.40 -21.94 5.05
N MET A 128 2.72 -21.93 5.07
CA MET A 128 3.53 -21.44 6.19
C MET A 128 4.76 -20.68 5.65
N PRO A 129 5.41 -19.81 6.42
CA PRO A 129 4.93 -18.67 7.22
C PRO A 129 4.74 -17.43 6.30
N ARG A 130 4.49 -16.23 6.84
CA ARG A 130 4.82 -14.99 6.09
C ARG A 130 6.25 -15.14 5.54
N TYR A 131 6.56 -14.55 4.37
CA TYR A 131 7.93 -14.37 3.88
C TYR A 131 8.86 -14.33 5.08
N GLN A 132 9.65 -15.40 5.26
CA GLN A 132 10.54 -15.53 6.41
C GLN A 132 11.25 -14.20 6.56
N HIS A 133 11.41 -13.72 7.81
CA HIS A 133 12.29 -12.61 8.07
C HIS A 133 13.57 -12.88 7.28
N LEU A 134 13.87 -12.05 6.28
CA LEU A 134 15.02 -12.26 5.40
C LEU A 134 16.19 -12.51 6.34
N LYS A 135 16.84 -13.67 6.19
CA LYS A 135 18.05 -13.89 6.98
C LYS A 135 19.05 -12.83 6.56
N SER A 136 19.87 -12.36 7.50
CA SER A 136 20.87 -11.34 7.21
C SER A 136 21.69 -11.76 5.98
N GLY A 137 21.70 -10.93 4.93
CA GLY A 137 22.37 -11.21 3.65
C GLY A 137 21.47 -11.72 2.51
N GLU A 138 20.22 -12.12 2.77
CA GLU A 138 19.29 -12.59 1.74
C GLU A 138 18.56 -11.43 1.04
N LYS A 139 18.51 -11.48 -0.30
CA LYS A 139 17.74 -10.51 -1.10
C LYS A 139 16.25 -10.85 -1.05
N ALA A 140 15.43 -9.82 -0.85
CA ALA A 140 13.98 -9.95 -0.92
C ALA A 140 13.52 -10.35 -2.33
N THR A 141 12.67 -11.37 -2.43
CA THR A 141 11.98 -11.75 -3.69
C THR A 141 10.69 -10.95 -3.93
N TRP A 142 10.46 -9.92 -3.12
CA TRP A 142 9.33 -9.00 -3.14
C TRP A 142 9.82 -7.58 -2.89
N HIS A 143 9.02 -6.56 -3.21
CA HIS A 143 9.45 -5.17 -3.14
C HIS A 143 9.34 -4.60 -1.70
N PRO A 144 10.46 -4.34 -0.98
CA PRO A 144 10.46 -3.94 0.44
C PRO A 144 9.59 -2.72 0.74
N ARG A 145 9.73 -1.68 -0.08
CA ARG A 145 9.00 -0.41 0.10
C ARG A 145 7.50 -0.54 -0.17
N LEU A 146 7.08 -1.39 -1.11
CA LEU A 146 5.68 -1.60 -1.44
C LEU A 146 4.95 -2.21 -0.24
N ARG A 147 5.50 -3.27 0.37
CA ARG A 147 4.90 -3.87 1.57
C ARG A 147 4.82 -2.90 2.73
N ARG A 148 5.86 -2.08 2.95
CA ARG A 148 5.85 -1.03 3.97
C ARG A 148 4.72 -0.03 3.71
N ASN A 149 4.59 0.43 2.46
CA ASN A 149 3.56 1.39 2.08
C ASN A 149 2.16 0.78 2.22
N LEU A 150 1.99 -0.51 1.89
CA LEU A 150 0.73 -1.23 2.10
C LEU A 150 0.39 -1.44 3.58
N TYR A 151 1.39 -1.52 4.46
CA TYR A 151 1.14 -1.49 5.90
C TYR A 151 0.61 -0.11 6.35
N VAL A 152 1.14 0.99 5.79
CA VAL A 152 0.61 2.34 6.03
C VAL A 152 -0.82 2.47 5.52
N VAL A 153 -1.09 1.98 4.30
CA VAL A 153 -2.45 1.88 3.72
C VAL A 153 -3.39 1.14 4.68
N GLY A 154 -3.03 -0.09 5.10
CA GLY A 154 -3.87 -0.87 6.00
C GLY A 154 -4.10 -0.20 7.35
N THR A 155 -3.08 0.44 7.91
CA THR A 155 -3.22 1.19 9.18
C THR A 155 -4.18 2.37 9.01
N SER A 156 -4.11 3.05 7.87
CA SER A 156 -5.00 4.17 7.55
C SER A 156 -6.45 3.72 7.40
N LEU A 157 -6.70 2.61 6.67
CA LEU A 157 -8.02 1.99 6.54
C LEU A 157 -8.61 1.60 7.90
N MET A 158 -7.80 0.99 8.78
CA MET A 158 -8.26 0.64 10.12
C MET A 158 -8.65 1.86 10.96
N ARG A 159 -7.87 2.95 10.88
CA ARG A 159 -8.13 4.18 11.65
C ARG A 159 -9.33 4.94 11.12
N ALA A 160 -9.55 4.92 9.81
CA ALA A 160 -10.66 5.60 9.17
C ALA A 160 -12.01 4.90 9.40
N GLY A 161 -12.00 3.59 9.65
CA GLY A 161 -13.22 2.80 9.82
C GLY A 161 -13.96 2.52 8.50
N GLY A 162 -15.18 2.01 8.60
CA GLY A 162 -16.04 1.67 7.46
C GLY A 162 -15.74 0.30 6.84
N PHE A 163 -16.10 0.12 5.57
CA PHE A 163 -16.14 -1.18 4.89
C PHE A 163 -14.92 -2.09 5.14
N TYR A 164 -13.70 -1.58 4.93
CA TYR A 164 -12.49 -2.37 5.12
C TYR A 164 -12.23 -2.72 6.58
N TYR A 165 -12.55 -1.81 7.50
CA TYR A 165 -12.47 -2.05 8.93
C TYR A 165 -13.47 -3.12 9.37
N ASP A 166 -14.71 -3.06 8.90
CA ASP A 166 -15.76 -4.04 9.21
C ASP A 166 -15.36 -5.44 8.72
N PHE A 167 -14.83 -5.54 7.50
CA PHE A 167 -14.25 -6.77 6.98
C PHE A 167 -13.09 -7.28 7.86
N TYR A 168 -12.22 -6.38 8.33
CA TYR A 168 -11.15 -6.73 9.25
C TYR A 168 -11.67 -7.29 10.59
N ILE A 169 -12.73 -6.69 11.17
CA ILE A 169 -13.36 -7.17 12.41
C ILE A 169 -13.92 -8.58 12.20
N GLN A 170 -14.74 -8.78 11.17
CA GLN A 170 -15.31 -10.09 10.84
C GLN A 170 -14.21 -11.15 10.63
N ALA A 171 -13.15 -10.80 9.89
CA ALA A 171 -12.02 -11.70 9.68
C ALA A 171 -11.30 -12.02 11.00
N LYS A 172 -11.08 -11.04 11.87
CA LYS A 172 -10.41 -11.21 13.15
C LYS A 172 -11.22 -12.11 14.09
N GLU A 173 -12.52 -11.91 14.17
CA GLU A 173 -13.44 -12.75 14.96
C GLU A 173 -13.43 -14.19 14.46
N ALA A 174 -13.58 -14.40 13.15
CA ALA A 174 -13.53 -15.73 12.55
C ALA A 174 -12.21 -16.47 12.85
N TYR A 175 -11.07 -15.77 12.84
CA TYR A 175 -9.77 -16.37 13.20
C TYR A 175 -9.59 -16.57 14.69
N THR A 176 -10.18 -15.72 15.53
CA THR A 176 -10.15 -15.88 16.98
C THR A 176 -10.95 -17.11 17.39
N ASN A 177 -12.09 -17.36 16.75
CA ASN A 177 -12.92 -18.55 16.98
C ASN A 177 -12.25 -19.83 16.45
N LYS A 178 -11.59 -19.78 15.29
CA LYS A 178 -10.90 -20.93 14.69
C LYS A 178 -9.56 -21.27 15.36
N HIS A 179 -8.87 -20.26 15.88
CA HIS A 179 -7.57 -20.42 16.54
C HIS A 179 -7.49 -19.59 17.83
N PRO A 180 -8.16 -20.04 18.91
CA PRO A 180 -8.14 -19.34 20.20
C PRO A 180 -6.74 -19.25 20.83
N ASP A 181 -5.83 -20.15 20.42
CA ASP A 181 -4.44 -20.24 20.86
C ASP A 181 -3.53 -19.14 20.28
N TRP A 182 -3.98 -18.42 19.24
CA TRP A 182 -3.18 -17.41 18.56
C TRP A 182 -3.04 -16.11 19.36
N LYS A 183 -1.86 -15.88 19.93
CA LYS A 183 -1.50 -14.60 20.56
C LYS A 183 -1.13 -13.54 19.50
N GLY A 184 -2.06 -12.67 19.14
CA GLY A 184 -1.86 -11.53 18.21
C GLY A 184 -1.73 -11.89 16.73
N ARG A 185 -1.54 -13.17 16.39
CA ARG A 185 -1.49 -13.66 15.00
C ARG A 185 -2.82 -13.47 14.26
N ASN A 186 -3.94 -13.59 14.97
CA ASN A 186 -5.30 -13.32 14.47
C ASN A 186 -5.41 -11.89 13.90
N HIS A 187 -4.97 -10.88 14.66
CA HIS A 187 -4.93 -9.48 14.20
C HIS A 187 -4.11 -9.35 12.91
N ALA A 188 -2.90 -9.89 12.89
CA ALA A 188 -2.02 -9.74 11.73
C ALA A 188 -2.55 -10.46 10.49
N VAL A 189 -3.20 -11.62 10.64
CA VAL A 189 -3.84 -12.32 9.51
C VAL A 189 -5.04 -11.54 8.98
N ALA A 190 -5.92 -11.06 9.87
CA ALA A 190 -7.06 -10.23 9.50
C ALA A 190 -6.62 -8.93 8.81
N PHE A 191 -5.60 -8.27 9.33
CA PHE A 191 -5.01 -7.06 8.76
C PHE A 191 -4.56 -7.27 7.31
N TRP A 192 -3.75 -8.30 7.04
CA TRP A 192 -3.26 -8.56 5.69
C TRP A 192 -4.35 -9.07 4.76
N LYS A 193 -5.41 -9.72 5.27
CA LYS A 193 -6.59 -10.04 4.47
C LYS A 193 -7.33 -8.79 4.01
N MET A 194 -7.55 -7.82 4.90
CA MET A 194 -8.15 -6.54 4.55
C MET A 194 -7.33 -5.80 3.49
N VAL A 195 -6.00 -5.74 3.66
CA VAL A 195 -5.11 -5.12 2.66
C VAL A 195 -5.18 -5.85 1.31
N LYS A 196 -5.27 -7.18 1.30
CA LYS A 196 -5.45 -7.94 0.05
C LYS A 196 -6.79 -7.64 -0.62
N LEU A 197 -7.88 -7.55 0.16
CA LEU A 197 -9.19 -7.18 -0.38
C LEU A 197 -9.15 -5.78 -1.02
N PHE A 198 -8.53 -4.81 -0.35
CA PHE A 198 -8.31 -3.48 -0.90
C PHE A 198 -7.53 -3.52 -2.22
N LEU A 199 -6.43 -4.26 -2.28
CA LEU A 199 -5.64 -4.44 -3.50
C LEU A 199 -6.41 -5.14 -4.62
N ALA A 200 -7.32 -6.07 -4.29
CA ALA A 200 -8.19 -6.70 -5.29
C ALA A 200 -9.11 -5.67 -5.94
N HIS A 201 -9.80 -4.85 -5.12
CA HIS A 201 -10.69 -3.82 -5.64
C HIS A 201 -9.92 -2.78 -6.46
N LEU A 202 -8.74 -2.36 -5.98
CA LEU A 202 -7.90 -1.43 -6.74
C LEU A 202 -7.46 -2.02 -8.09
N TYR A 203 -7.13 -3.32 -8.12
CA TYR A 203 -6.74 -4.01 -9.36
C TYR A 203 -7.88 -4.00 -10.38
N GLU A 204 -9.08 -4.36 -9.94
CA GLU A 204 -10.28 -4.41 -10.78
C GLU A 204 -10.64 -3.03 -11.32
N VAL A 205 -10.66 -2.01 -10.45
CA VAL A 205 -10.94 -0.62 -10.83
C VAL A 205 -9.90 -0.09 -11.83
N TRP A 206 -8.61 -0.32 -11.56
CA TRP A 206 -7.56 0.14 -12.47
C TRP A 206 -7.67 -0.59 -13.82
N ALA A 207 -7.95 -1.89 -13.81
CA ALA A 207 -8.05 -2.64 -15.06
C ALA A 207 -9.26 -2.22 -15.90
N GLN A 208 -10.41 -1.98 -15.24
CA GLN A 208 -11.60 -1.43 -15.87
C GLN A 208 -11.32 -0.05 -16.48
N ALA A 209 -10.59 0.81 -15.76
CA ALA A 209 -10.23 2.14 -16.26
C ALA A 209 -9.27 2.08 -17.45
N GLU A 210 -8.43 1.04 -17.56
CA GLU A 210 -7.56 0.81 -18.72
C GLU A 210 -8.21 -0.03 -19.83
N GLY A 211 -9.45 -0.48 -19.66
CA GLY A 211 -10.15 -1.32 -20.64
C GLY A 211 -9.55 -2.73 -20.79
N VAL A 212 -8.82 -3.20 -19.79
CA VAL A 212 -8.20 -4.53 -19.79
C VAL A 212 -9.21 -5.56 -19.31
N GLU A 213 -9.56 -6.53 -20.17
CA GLU A 213 -10.34 -7.70 -19.76
C GLU A 213 -9.50 -8.57 -18.81
N VAL A 214 -9.76 -8.43 -17.50
CA VAL A 214 -9.14 -9.27 -16.48
C VAL A 214 -9.94 -10.56 -16.34
N ARG A 215 -9.23 -11.66 -16.13
CA ARG A 215 -9.84 -12.94 -15.72
C ARG A 215 -10.78 -12.71 -14.51
N GLY A 216 -11.99 -13.27 -14.59
CA GLY A 216 -13.05 -13.09 -13.58
C GLY A 216 -12.61 -13.30 -12.11
N PRO A 217 -13.35 -12.72 -11.16
CA PRO A 217 -12.88 -12.31 -9.83
C PRO A 217 -12.53 -13.48 -8.89
N TYR A 218 -11.34 -13.43 -8.26
CA TYR A 218 -10.83 -14.52 -7.39
C TYR A 218 -11.22 -14.43 -5.89
N PRO A 219 -12.09 -13.50 -5.44
CA PRO A 219 -12.89 -13.82 -4.25
C PRO A 219 -14.35 -13.33 -4.24
N MET A 220 -14.95 -12.93 -5.37
CA MET A 220 -16.41 -12.68 -5.39
C MET A 220 -17.22 -13.99 -5.31
N GLU A 221 -16.64 -15.15 -5.65
CA GLU A 221 -17.36 -16.44 -5.63
C GLU A 221 -17.38 -17.14 -4.26
N ILE A 222 -16.59 -16.71 -3.26
CA ILE A 222 -16.49 -17.40 -1.95
C ILE A 222 -17.21 -16.66 -0.81
N LEU A 223 -17.63 -15.42 -1.03
CA LEU A 223 -18.41 -14.66 -0.04
C LEU A 223 -19.68 -14.18 -0.74
N GLY A 224 -20.79 -14.87 -0.49
CA GLY A 224 -22.12 -14.55 -1.01
C GLY A 224 -22.67 -13.21 -0.53
N HIS A 225 -21.98 -12.14 -0.90
CA HIS A 225 -22.46 -10.77 -0.81
C HIS A 225 -22.20 -10.06 -2.14
N VAL A 226 -23.27 -10.02 -2.93
CA VAL A 226 -23.75 -8.86 -3.70
C VAL A 226 -22.90 -8.45 -4.89
N LYS A 227 -23.57 -7.99 -5.95
CA LYS A 227 -23.05 -7.03 -6.92
C LYS A 227 -22.05 -6.10 -6.23
N ILE A 228 -21.03 -5.63 -6.94
CA ILE A 228 -20.23 -4.50 -6.48
C ILE A 228 -21.22 -3.37 -6.11
N GLU A 229 -21.63 -3.28 -4.85
CA GLU A 229 -22.20 -2.09 -4.24
C GLU A 229 -20.99 -1.18 -3.98
N VAL A 230 -20.46 -0.67 -5.09
CA VAL A 230 -20.13 0.73 -5.24
C VAL A 230 -20.84 1.58 -4.17
N PRO A 231 -20.11 2.36 -3.35
CA PRO A 231 -20.68 3.14 -2.24
C PRO A 231 -21.59 4.31 -2.67
N TRP A 232 -22.37 4.21 -3.75
CA TRP A 232 -23.19 5.32 -4.23
C TRP A 232 -24.64 5.33 -3.70
N GLU A 233 -25.07 4.44 -2.82
CA GLU A 233 -26.41 4.56 -2.21
C GLU A 233 -26.39 4.53 -0.68
N GLY A 234 -26.51 5.73 -0.10
CA GLY A 234 -27.18 5.92 1.19
C GLY A 234 -26.37 6.61 2.30
N GLY A 235 -26.69 7.89 2.54
CA GLY A 235 -26.61 8.54 3.87
C GLY A 235 -25.32 9.26 4.21
#